data_AF-A0A4Z2BI53-F1
#
_entry.id   AF-A0A4Z2BI53-F1
#
_cell.length_a   1.000
_cell.length_b   1.000
_cell.length_c   1.000
_cell.angle_alpha   90.00
_cell.angle_beta   90.00
_cell.angle_gamma   90.00
#
_symmetry.space_group_name_H-M   'P 1'
#
loop_
_entity.id
_entity.type
_entity.pdbx_description
1 polymer ?
#
loop_
_entity_poly.entity_id
_entity_poly.type
_entity_poly.pdbx_seq_one_letter_code
_entity_poly.pdbx_strand_id
1 'polypeptide(L)'
;MNSACQHLISLLLVFSSLHVHQLTEGCSCALTHPQDAFCNSDIVIRAKVVGKKLLRDGPFGTMRYTVKQMKMYKGFDKVQHVQHIYTDASESLCGVKFDINKYQYLITGRVYDNKVYTGLCNFNERWERLSLAQKKGFNHRYQLGCNCRIKPCHYLPCFVTSKNECLWTDMLSNLGYPGYQSRHYACIQQKEGYCSWYRGMTTRDKTTINATDP
;
A
#
# COMPACT_ATOMS: atom_id res chain seq x y z
N MET A 1 -3.68 49.78 38.77
CA MET A 1 -4.54 48.71 38.21
C MET A 1 -4.15 48.26 36.80
N ASN A 2 -3.47 49.08 35.98
CA ASN A 2 -3.10 48.68 34.59
C ASN A 2 -1.90 47.71 34.48
N SER A 3 -0.89 47.84 35.34
CA SER A 3 0.34 47.01 35.24
C SER A 3 0.10 45.54 35.62
N ALA A 4 -0.71 45.27 36.65
CA ALA A 4 -1.04 43.90 37.06
C ALA A 4 -1.82 43.13 35.97
N CYS A 5 -2.68 43.83 35.22
CA CYS A 5 -3.45 43.24 34.12
C CYS A 5 -2.54 42.89 32.92
N GLN A 6 -1.57 43.75 32.59
CA GLN A 6 -0.58 43.47 31.55
C GLN A 6 0.31 42.27 31.88
N HIS A 7 0.74 42.13 33.14
CA HIS A 7 1.51 40.96 33.57
C HIS A 7 0.68 39.66 33.49
N LEU A 8 -0.61 39.71 33.85
CA LEU A 8 -1.51 38.56 33.72
C LEU A 8 -1.69 38.12 32.27
N ILE A 9 -1.87 39.08 31.34
CA ILE A 9 -2.05 38.80 29.92
C ILE A 9 -0.75 38.20 29.33
N SER A 10 0.41 38.75 29.67
CA SER A 10 1.71 38.19 29.25
C SER A 10 1.94 36.79 29.78
N LEU A 11 1.58 36.51 31.04
CA LEU A 11 1.65 35.16 31.61
C LEU A 11 0.71 34.19 30.90
N LEU A 12 -0.53 34.58 30.60
CA LEU A 12 -1.48 33.77 29.85
C LEU A 12 -1.00 33.45 28.42
N LEU A 13 -0.33 34.39 27.75
CA LEU A 13 0.27 34.19 26.42
C LEU A 13 1.50 33.25 26.46
N VAL A 14 2.29 33.31 27.53
CA VAL A 14 3.42 32.38 27.74
C VAL A 14 2.93 30.97 28.08
N PHE A 15 1.89 30.83 28.92
CA PHE A 15 1.31 29.53 29.25
C PHE A 15 0.58 28.86 28.08
N SER A 16 -0.04 29.64 27.19
CA SER A 16 -0.70 29.13 25.98
C SER A 16 0.30 28.72 24.89
N SER A 17 1.47 29.38 24.79
CA SER A 17 2.53 28.96 23.86
C SER A 17 3.31 27.72 24.33
N LEU A 18 3.33 27.43 25.64
CA LEU A 18 3.90 26.19 26.20
C LEU A 18 3.00 24.94 26.03
N HIS A 19 1.73 25.09 25.63
CA HIS A 19 0.76 23.99 25.53
C HIS A 19 0.55 23.44 24.11
N VAL A 20 1.24 23.95 23.09
CA VAL A 20 1.00 23.56 21.69
C VAL A 20 2.14 22.70 21.14
N HIS A 21 2.33 21.52 21.74
CA HIS A 21 2.99 20.39 21.07
C HIS A 21 2.19 19.11 21.32
N GLN A 22 0.87 19.15 21.07
CA GLN A 22 0.18 17.89 20.73
C GLN A 22 0.65 17.51 19.33
N LEU A 23 1.59 16.58 19.24
CA LEU A 23 1.85 15.85 18.02
C LEU A 23 0.51 15.21 17.63
N THR A 24 -0.11 15.70 16.57
CA THR A 24 -1.28 15.04 16.01
C THR A 24 -0.80 13.71 15.42
N GLU A 25 -1.06 12.61 16.12
CA GLU A 25 -0.80 11.29 15.57
C GLU A 25 -1.74 11.07 14.36
N GLY A 26 -1.13 10.96 13.19
CA GLY A 26 -1.82 10.67 11.94
C GLY A 26 -1.29 9.38 11.31
N CYS A 27 -2.08 8.80 10.41
CA CYS A 27 -1.68 7.60 9.69
C CYS A 27 -0.38 7.81 8.90
N SER A 28 0.62 6.99 9.19
CA SER A 28 1.87 6.94 8.44
C SER A 28 2.13 5.51 7.96
N CYS A 29 2.45 5.36 6.67
CA CYS A 29 2.61 4.05 6.04
C CYS A 29 4.04 3.88 5.53
N ALA A 30 4.59 2.68 5.73
CA ALA A 30 5.83 2.29 5.06
C ALA A 30 5.58 2.10 3.55
N LEU A 31 6.51 2.58 2.74
CA LEU A 31 6.44 2.39 1.30
C LEU A 31 6.54 0.91 0.97
N THR A 32 5.60 0.41 0.17
CA THR A 32 5.45 -1.02 -0.12
C THR A 32 5.46 -1.23 -1.63
N HIS A 33 6.28 -2.17 -2.11
CA HIS A 33 6.26 -2.55 -3.52
C HIS A 33 4.92 -3.25 -3.85
N PRO A 34 4.32 -3.07 -5.05
CA PRO A 34 3.02 -3.68 -5.37
C PRO A 34 2.99 -5.21 -5.23
N GLN A 35 4.13 -5.87 -5.45
CA GLN A 35 4.29 -7.30 -5.19
C GLN A 35 4.16 -7.65 -3.70
N ASP A 36 4.81 -6.91 -2.80
CA ASP A 36 4.68 -7.14 -1.36
C ASP A 36 3.25 -6.88 -0.90
N ALA A 37 2.60 -5.85 -1.44
CA ALA A 37 1.19 -5.59 -1.18
C ALA A 37 0.30 -6.76 -1.62
N PHE A 38 0.61 -7.42 -2.73
CA PHE A 38 -0.09 -8.64 -3.16
C PHE A 38 0.22 -9.83 -2.23
N CYS A 39 1.48 -10.04 -1.88
CA CYS A 39 1.92 -11.20 -1.10
C CYS A 39 1.44 -11.13 0.36
N ASN A 40 1.45 -9.95 0.97
CA ASN A 40 1.08 -9.71 2.37
C ASN A 40 -0.42 -9.49 2.61
N SER A 41 -1.23 -9.49 1.55
CA SER A 41 -2.70 -9.36 1.64
C SER A 41 -3.38 -10.72 1.56
N ASP A 42 -4.47 -10.92 2.29
CA ASP A 42 -5.27 -12.14 2.18
C ASP A 42 -6.10 -12.15 0.89
N ILE A 43 -6.51 -10.96 0.45
CA ILE A 43 -7.40 -10.80 -0.70
C ILE A 43 -6.93 -9.67 -1.61
N VAL A 44 -7.09 -9.88 -2.91
CA VAL A 44 -6.79 -8.89 -3.95
C VAL A 44 -7.86 -8.94 -5.01
N ILE A 45 -8.58 -7.83 -5.20
CA ILE A 45 -9.70 -7.75 -6.14
C ILE A 45 -9.64 -6.49 -7.00
N ARG A 46 -10.23 -6.56 -8.20
CA ARG A 46 -10.68 -5.39 -8.96
C ARG A 46 -12.17 -5.22 -8.73
N ALA A 47 -12.58 -4.05 -8.26
CA ALA A 47 -13.97 -3.77 -7.95
C ALA A 47 -14.35 -2.31 -8.26
N LYS A 48 -15.64 -2.07 -8.47
CA LYS A 48 -16.23 -0.73 -8.54
C LYS A 48 -16.99 -0.45 -7.25
N VAL A 49 -16.73 0.69 -6.62
CA VAL A 49 -17.45 1.10 -5.41
C VAL A 49 -18.80 1.70 -5.82
N VAL A 50 -19.90 1.19 -5.26
CA VAL A 50 -21.27 1.56 -5.65
C VAL A 50 -22.06 2.24 -4.53
N GLY A 51 -21.59 2.15 -3.29
CA GLY A 51 -22.19 2.83 -2.15
C GLY A 51 -21.27 2.86 -0.94
N LYS A 52 -21.61 3.69 0.05
CA LYS A 52 -20.92 3.76 1.34
C LYS A 52 -21.91 3.94 2.49
N LYS A 53 -21.58 3.40 3.66
CA LYS A 53 -22.35 3.57 4.91
C LYS A 53 -21.38 3.70 6.07
N LEU A 54 -21.51 4.78 6.85
CA LEU A 54 -20.83 4.90 8.13
C LEU A 54 -21.53 4.00 9.16
N LEU A 55 -20.76 3.12 9.78
CA LEU A 55 -21.19 2.30 10.91
C LEU A 55 -20.72 2.99 12.20
N ARG A 56 -21.61 3.07 13.18
CA ARG A 56 -21.34 3.65 14.51
C ARG A 56 -21.10 2.51 15.50
N ASP A 57 -20.12 1.67 15.19
CA ASP A 57 -19.73 0.47 15.95
C ASP A 57 -18.61 0.74 16.98
N GLY A 58 -18.19 2.00 17.13
CA GLY A 58 -17.20 2.43 18.11
C GLY A 58 -16.99 3.96 18.10
N PRO A 59 -16.07 4.49 18.92
CA PRO A 59 -15.83 5.93 19.04
C PRO A 59 -15.31 6.56 17.75
N PHE A 60 -14.60 5.79 16.92
CA PHE A 60 -14.01 6.26 15.67
C PHE A 60 -14.85 5.93 14.43
N GLY A 61 -15.73 4.93 14.53
CA GLY A 61 -16.62 4.47 13.47
C GLY A 61 -15.91 3.76 12.31
N THR A 62 -16.65 2.87 11.65
CA THR A 62 -16.16 2.11 10.49
C THR A 62 -16.87 2.56 9.22
N MET A 63 -16.13 2.88 8.16
CA MET A 63 -16.70 3.10 6.83
C MET A 63 -16.85 1.76 6.10
N ARG A 64 -18.09 1.41 5.76
CA ARG A 64 -18.39 0.24 4.93
C ARG A 64 -18.72 0.66 3.51
N TYR A 65 -17.98 0.15 2.55
CA TYR A 65 -18.24 0.33 1.12
C TYR A 65 -18.94 -0.88 0.54
N THR A 66 -20.01 -0.66 -0.21
CA THR A 66 -20.61 -1.69 -1.07
C THR A 66 -19.89 -1.68 -2.40
N VAL A 67 -19.44 -2.85 -2.84
CA VAL A 67 -18.63 -2.99 -4.05
C VAL A 67 -19.23 -4.00 -5.01
N LYS A 68 -19.08 -3.73 -6.31
CA LYS A 68 -19.30 -4.71 -7.37
C LYS A 68 -17.96 -5.34 -7.72
N GLN A 69 -17.68 -6.53 -7.21
CA GLN A 69 -16.47 -7.28 -7.55
C GLN A 69 -16.49 -7.62 -9.05
N MET A 70 -15.44 -7.24 -9.76
CA MET A 70 -15.27 -7.50 -11.19
C MET A 70 -14.32 -8.68 -11.44
N LYS A 71 -13.26 -8.78 -10.63
CA LYS A 71 -12.30 -9.87 -10.68
C LYS A 71 -11.64 -10.08 -9.33
N MET A 72 -11.40 -11.33 -8.96
CA MET A 72 -10.54 -11.71 -7.84
C MET A 72 -9.21 -12.22 -8.39
N TYR A 73 -8.11 -11.83 -7.75
CA TYR A 73 -6.75 -12.24 -8.09
C TYR A 73 -6.12 -13.12 -7.01
N LYS A 74 -6.54 -12.94 -5.75
CA LYS A 74 -6.11 -13.70 -4.57
C LYS A 74 -7.24 -13.72 -3.55
N GLY A 75 -7.31 -14.79 -2.73
CA GLY A 75 -8.25 -14.93 -1.61
C GLY A 75 -9.46 -15.82 -1.88
N PHE A 76 -9.42 -16.65 -2.93
CA PHE A 76 -10.50 -17.57 -3.32
C PHE A 76 -10.85 -18.60 -2.22
N ASP A 77 -9.87 -18.95 -1.38
CA ASP A 77 -10.01 -19.83 -0.22
C ASP A 77 -10.55 -19.12 1.03
N LYS A 78 -10.47 -17.78 1.08
CA LYS A 78 -10.88 -16.97 2.23
C LYS A 78 -12.30 -16.43 2.08
N VAL A 79 -12.63 -15.90 0.90
CA VAL A 79 -13.92 -15.27 0.62
C VAL A 79 -14.34 -15.62 -0.81
N GLN A 80 -15.51 -16.23 -0.98
CA GLN A 80 -16.01 -16.59 -2.30
C GLN A 80 -16.36 -15.36 -3.16
N HIS A 81 -17.00 -14.36 -2.55
CA HIS A 81 -17.40 -13.13 -3.23
C HIS A 81 -17.43 -11.93 -2.29
N VAL A 82 -16.72 -10.86 -2.65
CA VAL A 82 -16.64 -9.64 -1.84
C VAL A 82 -17.77 -8.68 -2.21
N GLN A 83 -18.73 -8.52 -1.30
CA GLN A 83 -19.82 -7.54 -1.43
C GLN A 83 -19.51 -6.24 -0.67
N HIS A 84 -18.75 -6.35 0.42
CA HIS A 84 -18.47 -5.25 1.33
C HIS A 84 -16.98 -5.17 1.67
N ILE A 85 -16.48 -3.95 1.76
CA ILE A 85 -15.12 -3.62 2.20
C ILE A 85 -15.23 -2.63 3.35
N TYR A 86 -14.42 -2.83 4.37
CA TYR A 86 -14.41 -2.06 5.61
C TYR A 86 -13.09 -1.34 5.75
N THR A 87 -13.13 -0.11 6.24
CA THR A 87 -11.96 0.73 6.53
C THR A 87 -12.35 1.71 7.63
N ASP A 88 -11.37 2.29 8.32
CA ASP A 88 -11.64 3.31 9.33
C ASP A 88 -12.38 4.51 8.72
N ALA A 89 -13.24 5.17 9.50
CA ALA A 89 -14.02 6.29 9.00
C ALA A 89 -13.18 7.55 8.71
N SER A 90 -12.02 7.69 9.35
CA SER A 90 -11.12 8.84 9.21
C SER A 90 -9.80 8.44 8.56
N GLU A 91 -9.29 9.29 7.67
CA GLU A 91 -7.96 9.14 7.07
C GLU A 91 -6.83 9.22 8.10
N SER A 92 -7.02 9.99 9.18
CA SER A 92 -6.06 10.07 10.29
C SER A 92 -5.84 8.72 10.97
N LEU A 93 -6.82 7.81 10.88
CA LEU A 93 -6.78 6.44 11.39
C LEU A 93 -6.54 5.42 10.28
N CYS A 94 -5.94 5.82 9.17
CA CYS A 94 -5.67 4.98 8.00
C CYS A 94 -6.92 4.55 7.22
N GLY A 95 -8.03 5.27 7.37
CA GLY A 95 -9.25 5.09 6.58
C GLY A 95 -9.08 5.50 5.12
N VAL A 96 -9.59 4.69 4.19
CA VAL A 96 -9.49 4.95 2.74
C VAL A 96 -10.76 5.62 2.22
N LYS A 97 -10.61 6.72 1.48
CA LYS A 97 -11.73 7.34 0.75
C LYS A 97 -11.78 6.87 -0.70
N PHE A 98 -12.81 6.09 -1.03
CA PHE A 98 -13.11 5.72 -2.41
C PHE A 98 -14.16 6.65 -3.05
N ASP A 99 -13.98 6.94 -4.35
CA ASP A 99 -14.98 7.63 -5.16
C ASP A 99 -16.08 6.66 -5.58
N ILE A 100 -17.32 6.98 -5.20
CA ILE A 100 -18.48 6.16 -5.52
C ILE A 100 -18.84 6.32 -7.00
N ASN A 101 -19.11 5.20 -7.66
CA ASN A 101 -19.56 5.10 -9.05
C ASN A 101 -18.65 5.71 -10.12
N LYS A 102 -17.46 6.20 -9.75
CA LYS A 102 -16.54 6.90 -10.65
C LYS A 102 -15.49 5.99 -11.27
N TYR A 103 -14.71 5.30 -10.44
CA TYR A 103 -13.56 4.51 -10.90
C TYR A 103 -13.69 3.03 -10.55
N GLN A 104 -12.87 2.23 -11.21
CA GLN A 104 -12.58 0.86 -10.80
C GLN A 104 -11.26 0.89 -10.04
N TYR A 105 -11.19 0.16 -8.94
CA TYR A 105 -10.02 0.10 -8.08
C TYR A 105 -9.46 -1.31 -8.06
N LEU A 106 -8.14 -1.41 -8.03
CA LEU A 106 -7.49 -2.58 -7.46
C LEU A 106 -7.39 -2.35 -5.95
N ILE A 107 -7.95 -3.28 -5.18
CA ILE A 107 -8.03 -3.21 -3.73
C ILE A 107 -7.34 -4.43 -3.15
N THR A 108 -6.45 -4.19 -2.21
CA THR A 108 -5.77 -5.22 -1.41
C THR A 108 -6.21 -5.09 0.04
N GLY A 109 -6.26 -6.19 0.76
CA GLY A 109 -6.76 -6.17 2.14
C GLY A 109 -6.57 -7.48 2.89
N ARG A 110 -6.98 -7.45 4.15
CA ARG A 110 -6.99 -8.61 5.03
C ARG A 110 -8.41 -9.09 5.29
N VAL A 111 -8.55 -10.36 5.64
CA VAL A 111 -9.85 -10.95 5.99
C VAL A 111 -9.87 -11.23 7.47
N TYR A 112 -10.85 -10.66 8.17
CA TYR A 112 -11.10 -10.90 9.59
C TYR A 112 -12.60 -11.10 9.79
N ASP A 113 -13.01 -12.17 10.49
CA ASP A 113 -14.41 -12.55 10.68
C ASP A 113 -15.27 -12.49 9.40
N ASN A 114 -14.75 -13.07 8.31
CA ASN A 114 -15.36 -13.06 6.97
C ASN A 114 -15.62 -11.66 6.37
N LYS A 115 -15.03 -10.60 6.94
CA LYS A 115 -15.09 -9.24 6.43
C LYS A 115 -13.74 -8.84 5.85
N VAL A 116 -13.79 -8.11 4.74
CA VAL A 116 -12.59 -7.60 4.06
C VAL A 116 -12.26 -6.22 4.58
N TYR A 117 -11.10 -6.07 5.21
CA TYR A 117 -10.59 -4.80 5.70
C TYR A 117 -9.46 -4.27 4.82
N THR A 118 -9.46 -2.97 4.57
CA THR A 118 -8.39 -2.26 3.86
C THR A 118 -8.10 -0.92 4.53
N GLY A 119 -6.91 -0.38 4.33
CA GLY A 119 -6.46 0.89 4.88
C GLY A 119 -5.58 1.67 3.90
N LEU A 120 -5.18 2.88 4.28
CA LEU A 120 -4.30 3.74 3.46
C LEU A 120 -2.94 3.09 3.16
N CYS A 121 -2.47 2.19 4.03
CA CYS A 121 -1.21 1.48 3.84
C CYS A 121 -1.33 0.25 2.92
N ASN A 122 -2.54 -0.13 2.55
CA ASN A 122 -2.75 -1.16 1.53
C ASN A 122 -2.61 -0.56 0.13
N PHE A 123 -2.38 -1.42 -0.86
CA PHE A 123 -2.37 -1.00 -2.27
C PHE A 123 -3.80 -0.86 -2.77
N ASN A 124 -4.28 0.39 -2.78
CA ASN A 124 -5.62 0.79 -3.19
C ASN A 124 -5.53 1.84 -4.30
N GLU A 125 -5.51 1.39 -5.55
CA GLU A 125 -5.24 2.28 -6.68
C GLU A 125 -6.26 2.16 -7.80
N ARG A 126 -6.43 3.27 -8.53
CA ARG A 126 -7.33 3.33 -9.68
C ARG A 126 -6.79 2.42 -10.77
N TRP A 127 -7.60 1.47 -11.24
CA TRP A 127 -7.22 0.46 -12.23
C TRP A 127 -6.58 1.05 -13.49
N GLU A 128 -7.04 2.22 -13.93
CA GLU A 128 -6.52 2.91 -15.10
C GLU A 128 -5.10 3.46 -14.91
N ARG A 129 -4.71 3.79 -13.67
CA ARG A 129 -3.37 4.32 -13.34
C ARG A 129 -2.30 3.24 -13.26
N LEU A 130 -2.70 1.97 -13.13
CA LEU A 130 -1.78 0.85 -13.08
C LEU A 130 -1.11 0.67 -14.45
N SER A 131 0.21 0.47 -14.42
CA SER A 131 0.97 0.12 -15.62
C SER A 131 0.55 -1.26 -16.16
N LEU A 132 0.87 -1.53 -17.42
CA LEU A 132 0.66 -2.86 -18.01
C LEU A 132 1.42 -3.95 -17.25
N ALA A 133 2.62 -3.64 -16.75
CA ALA A 133 3.42 -4.59 -15.97
C ALA A 133 2.78 -4.87 -14.61
N GLN A 134 2.25 -3.87 -13.91
CA GLN A 134 1.51 -4.05 -12.65
C GLN A 134 0.24 -4.88 -12.87
N LYS A 135 -0.54 -4.58 -13.92
CA LYS A 135 -1.74 -5.37 -14.28
C LYS A 135 -1.39 -6.84 -14.52
N LYS A 136 -0.29 -7.13 -15.23
CA LYS A 136 0.24 -8.50 -15.41
C LYS A 136 0.77 -9.10 -14.10
N GLY A 137 1.41 -8.28 -13.27
CA GLY A 137 1.91 -8.60 -11.94
C GLY A 137 0.83 -9.19 -11.05
N PHE A 138 -0.23 -8.41 -10.81
CA PHE A 138 -1.39 -8.82 -10.02
C PHE A 138 -2.13 -10.03 -10.61
N ASN A 139 -2.06 -10.24 -11.93
CA ASN A 139 -2.75 -11.36 -12.56
C ASN A 139 -2.06 -12.72 -12.36
N HIS A 140 -0.73 -12.77 -12.29
CA HIS A 140 0.01 -14.03 -12.11
C HIS A 140 1.44 -13.88 -11.58
N ARG A 141 2.18 -12.82 -11.95
CA ARG A 141 3.63 -12.78 -11.68
C ARG A 141 3.96 -12.56 -10.20
N TYR A 142 3.20 -11.73 -9.50
CA TYR A 142 3.48 -11.44 -8.09
C TYR A 142 3.33 -12.68 -7.21
N GLN A 143 2.36 -13.56 -7.52
CA GLN A 143 2.22 -14.85 -6.82
C GLN A 143 3.48 -15.73 -6.96
N LEU A 144 4.11 -15.75 -8.12
CA LEU A 144 5.35 -16.51 -8.36
C LEU A 144 6.55 -15.94 -7.58
N GLY A 145 6.46 -14.68 -7.17
CA GLY A 145 7.52 -13.95 -6.48
C GLY A 145 7.34 -13.87 -4.96
N CYS A 146 6.27 -14.42 -4.37
CA CYS A 146 6.04 -14.28 -2.93
C CYS A 146 7.07 -14.98 -2.04
N ASN A 147 7.86 -15.91 -2.58
CA ASN A 147 9.00 -16.51 -1.88
C ASN A 147 10.28 -15.66 -1.97
N CYS A 148 10.27 -14.60 -2.77
CA CYS A 148 11.36 -13.65 -2.91
C CYS A 148 11.15 -12.44 -2.00
N ARG A 149 12.22 -11.96 -1.39
CA ARG A 149 12.21 -10.78 -0.53
C ARG A 149 12.59 -9.54 -1.33
N ILE A 150 11.74 -8.53 -1.33
CA ILE A 150 12.07 -7.22 -1.87
C ILE A 150 12.72 -6.40 -0.76
N LYS A 151 13.98 -6.01 -0.95
CA LYS A 151 14.77 -5.28 0.05
C LYS A 151 14.84 -3.80 -0.33
N PRO A 152 14.13 -2.90 0.39
CA PRO A 152 14.22 -1.46 0.10
C PRO A 152 15.62 -0.93 0.38
N CYS A 153 16.10 -0.06 -0.50
CA CYS A 153 17.35 0.66 -0.36
C CYS A 153 17.06 2.14 -0.09
N HIS A 154 17.16 2.56 1.16
CA HIS A 154 16.88 3.93 1.57
C HIS A 154 18.08 4.87 1.42
N TYR A 155 19.30 4.35 1.59
CA TYR A 155 20.54 5.12 1.54
C TYR A 155 21.67 4.23 1.03
N LEU A 156 22.54 4.79 0.20
CA LEU A 156 23.69 4.07 -0.33
C LEU A 156 24.78 3.91 0.75
N PRO A 157 25.54 2.80 0.72
CA PRO A 157 25.44 1.69 -0.23
C PRO A 157 24.46 0.60 0.22
N CYS A 158 23.76 -0.04 -0.72
CA CYS A 158 22.91 -1.20 -0.45
C CYS A 158 23.33 -2.40 -1.29
N PHE A 159 23.29 -3.58 -0.68
CA PHE A 159 23.67 -4.83 -1.33
C PHE A 159 22.66 -5.94 -1.06
N VAL A 160 22.56 -6.86 -2.00
CA VAL A 160 21.84 -8.13 -1.85
C VAL A 160 22.61 -8.98 -0.85
N THR A 161 21.94 -9.44 0.20
CA THR A 161 22.57 -10.24 1.27
C THR A 161 22.27 -11.73 1.15
N SER A 162 21.25 -12.11 0.38
CA SER A 162 20.87 -13.50 0.14
C SER A 162 20.37 -13.72 -1.28
N LYS A 163 20.44 -14.96 -1.76
CA LYS A 163 20.01 -15.31 -3.13
C LYS A 163 18.54 -15.05 -3.40
N ASN A 164 17.69 -14.98 -2.37
CA ASN A 164 16.25 -14.75 -2.50
C ASN A 164 15.85 -13.27 -2.42
N GLU A 165 16.79 -12.34 -2.50
CA GLU A 165 16.53 -10.90 -2.39
C GLU A 165 16.60 -10.17 -3.74
N CYS A 166 15.67 -9.24 -3.98
CA CYS A 166 15.81 -8.20 -5.02
C CYS A 166 15.95 -6.83 -4.36
N LEU A 167 16.96 -6.06 -4.78
CA LEU A 167 17.19 -4.73 -4.24
C LEU A 167 16.24 -3.71 -4.88
N TRP A 168 15.46 -3.01 -4.06
CA TRP A 168 14.49 -2.01 -4.49
C TRP A 168 15.05 -0.60 -4.26
N THR A 169 15.41 0.07 -5.34
CA THR A 169 16.16 1.33 -5.37
C THR A 169 15.30 2.53 -5.78
N ASP A 170 13.99 2.36 -5.95
CA ASP A 170 13.08 3.48 -6.30
C ASP A 170 13.17 4.65 -5.31
N MET A 171 13.53 4.38 -4.04
CA MET A 171 13.69 5.40 -2.99
C MET A 171 14.87 6.34 -3.21
N LEU A 172 15.88 5.90 -3.97
CA LEU A 172 17.05 6.71 -4.27
C LEU A 172 16.80 7.66 -5.45
N SER A 173 15.69 7.48 -6.18
CA SER A 173 15.38 8.27 -7.36
C SER A 173 14.60 9.52 -6.99
N ASN A 174 15.04 10.68 -7.48
CA ASN A 174 14.33 11.95 -7.34
C ASN A 174 13.09 12.06 -8.27
N LEU A 175 12.77 11.03 -9.06
CA LEU A 175 11.77 11.08 -10.14
C LEU A 175 10.32 10.85 -9.68
N GLY A 176 10.06 10.88 -8.37
CA GLY A 176 8.71 10.78 -7.80
C GLY A 176 8.18 9.33 -7.66
N TYR A 177 7.11 9.20 -6.89
CA TYR A 177 6.47 7.92 -6.55
C TYR A 177 5.20 7.68 -7.39
N PRO A 178 4.92 6.44 -7.86
CA PRO A 178 5.72 5.23 -7.72
C PRO A 178 6.90 5.19 -8.70
N GLY A 179 8.05 4.70 -8.23
CA GLY A 179 9.27 4.62 -9.03
C GLY A 179 9.24 3.54 -10.13
N TYR A 180 10.34 3.47 -10.90
CA TYR A 180 10.42 2.66 -12.11
C TYR A 180 10.29 1.16 -11.83
N GLN A 181 10.95 0.64 -10.79
CA GLN A 181 10.88 -0.78 -10.43
C GLN A 181 9.45 -1.16 -10.04
N SER A 182 8.81 -0.36 -9.19
CA SER A 182 7.41 -0.52 -8.76
C SER A 182 6.42 -0.53 -9.92
N ARG A 183 6.71 0.21 -10.99
CA ARG A 183 5.85 0.29 -12.18
C ARG A 183 6.12 -0.81 -13.19
N HIS A 184 7.32 -1.40 -13.25
CA HIS A 184 7.71 -2.21 -14.40
C HIS A 184 8.19 -3.62 -14.09
N TYR A 185 8.58 -3.91 -12.86
CA TYR A 185 9.23 -5.17 -12.51
C TYR A 185 8.49 -5.98 -11.46
N ALA A 186 8.76 -7.28 -11.45
CA ALA A 186 8.41 -8.22 -10.39
C ALA A 186 9.67 -8.97 -9.96
N CYS A 187 9.87 -9.19 -8.67
CA CYS A 187 10.97 -9.97 -8.14
C CYS A 187 10.57 -11.45 -8.14
N ILE A 188 11.13 -12.27 -9.03
CA ILE A 188 10.71 -13.67 -9.18
C ILE A 188 11.89 -14.62 -9.08
N GLN A 189 11.60 -15.86 -8.66
CA GLN A 189 12.59 -16.92 -8.60
C GLN A 189 12.93 -17.43 -10.01
N GLN A 190 14.24 -17.47 -10.29
CA GLN A 190 14.83 -18.00 -11.52
C GLN A 190 15.25 -19.47 -11.36
N LYS A 191 15.71 -20.10 -12.45
CA LYS A 191 15.96 -21.55 -12.52
C LYS A 191 17.00 -22.08 -11.53
N GLU A 192 17.94 -21.25 -11.08
CA GLU A 192 18.99 -21.62 -10.13
C GLU A 192 18.67 -21.22 -8.68
N GLY A 193 17.41 -20.89 -8.41
CA GLY A 193 16.93 -20.55 -7.08
C GLY A 193 17.20 -19.12 -6.62
N TYR A 194 17.93 -18.31 -7.40
CA TYR A 194 18.07 -16.87 -7.13
C TYR A 194 16.82 -16.09 -7.54
N CYS A 195 16.52 -15.03 -6.80
CA CYS A 195 15.49 -14.06 -7.14
C CYS A 195 16.10 -12.89 -7.89
N SER A 196 15.44 -12.44 -8.96
CA SER A 196 15.87 -11.25 -9.70
C SER A 196 14.68 -10.48 -10.25
N TRP A 197 14.93 -9.21 -10.58
CA TRP A 197 13.94 -8.36 -11.22
C TRP A 197 13.58 -8.86 -12.63
N TYR A 198 12.29 -9.00 -12.88
CA TYR A 198 11.75 -9.50 -14.15
C TYR A 198 10.71 -8.56 -14.72
N ARG A 199 10.96 -8.10 -15.96
CA ARG A 199 10.07 -7.20 -16.72
C ARG A 199 9.10 -7.96 -17.64
N GLY A 200 9.41 -9.21 -17.97
CA GLY A 200 8.60 -10.07 -18.83
C GLY A 200 8.54 -9.68 -20.29
N MET A 201 9.67 -9.20 -20.83
CA MET A 201 9.95 -9.11 -22.26
C MET A 201 10.77 -10.32 -22.77
N THR A 202 11.32 -11.15 -21.89
CA THR A 202 12.13 -12.33 -22.24
C THR A 202 11.51 -13.62 -21.67
N THR A 203 11.62 -14.71 -22.42
CA THR A 203 11.29 -16.06 -21.95
C THR A 203 12.28 -16.47 -20.86
N ARG A 204 11.83 -17.28 -19.90
CA ARG A 204 12.58 -17.77 -18.72
C ARG A 204 13.89 -18.50 -19.07
N ASP A 205 14.13 -18.80 -20.35
CA ASP A 205 15.29 -19.55 -20.86
C ASP A 205 16.52 -18.72 -21.19
N LYS A 206 16.43 -17.38 -21.28
CA LYS A 206 17.55 -16.55 -21.78
C LYS A 206 18.06 -15.49 -20.80
N THR A 207 18.16 -15.81 -19.52
CA THR A 207 18.61 -14.84 -18.52
C THR A 207 19.78 -15.32 -17.67
N THR A 208 20.97 -15.42 -18.28
CA THR A 208 22.19 -14.89 -17.64
C THR A 208 22.07 -13.36 -17.64
N ILE A 209 21.31 -12.81 -16.69
CA ILE A 209 21.31 -11.36 -16.43
C ILE A 209 21.97 -11.21 -15.07
N ASN A 210 23.07 -10.46 -15.05
CA ASN A 210 23.81 -10.08 -13.86
C ASN A 210 22.82 -9.67 -12.76
N ALA A 211 22.91 -10.33 -11.60
CA ALA A 211 22.05 -10.08 -10.44
C ALA A 211 22.23 -8.68 -9.81
N THR A 212 22.92 -7.78 -10.51
CA THR A 212 23.36 -6.46 -10.05
C THR A 212 22.96 -5.31 -10.97
N ASP A 213 22.34 -5.55 -12.13
CA ASP A 213 21.98 -4.47 -13.06
C ASP A 213 20.46 -4.18 -13.09
N PRO A 214 20.00 -2.91 -13.01
CA PRO A 214 18.59 -2.52 -13.03
C PRO A 214 17.80 -2.88 -14.31
#